data_AF-A0A5C4LKI6-F1
#
_entry.id   AF-A0A5C4LKI6-F1
#
_cell.length_a   1.000
_cell.length_b   1.000
_cell.length_c   1.000
_cell.angle_alpha   90.00
_cell.angle_beta   90.00
_cell.angle_gamma   90.00
#
_symmetry.space_group_name_H-M   'P 1'
#
loop_
_entity.id
_entity.type
_entity.pdbx_description
1 polymer ?
#
loop_
_entity_poly.entity_id
_entity_poly.type
_entity_poly.pdbx_seq_one_letter_code
_entity_poly.pdbx_strand_id
1 'polypeptide(L)'
;MILITIIDRKNCRENAELLDRIYCFRHRLFVETMRWEACRKPDGRERDQFDGPDCIHVAGIDDGEVVSYSRLLPTTRPHLQTHVYPQLMQGATAPSGPRLFEWTRCGAAPWRRASATAKDPVAGRQFVAVAELTGLMGLDGYLIQAHPIMITHLSTLGWDIEPLALPMMYDGHPLVPFLARWTPATADTTRAVFGLGGTPYDVPRGLGWGIEDERRPGLSLS
;
A
#
# COMPACT_ATOMS: atom_id res chain seq x y z
N MET A 1 4.84 -13.18 -15.58
CA MET A 1 5.11 -11.71 -15.52
C MET A 1 4.19 -11.16 -14.46
N ILE A 2 4.73 -10.46 -13.45
CA ILE A 2 3.91 -9.96 -12.35
C ILE A 2 3.01 -8.82 -12.83
N LEU A 3 1.70 -9.02 -12.76
CA LEU A 3 0.67 -8.05 -13.07
C LEU A 3 0.11 -7.45 -11.78
N ILE A 4 -0.04 -6.13 -11.71
CA ILE A 4 -0.76 -5.50 -10.60
C ILE A 4 -2.25 -5.39 -10.92
N THR A 5 -3.08 -5.88 -10.00
CA THR A 5 -4.53 -5.69 -10.01
C THR A 5 -4.96 -4.82 -8.84
N ILE A 6 -5.75 -3.79 -9.14
CA ILE A 6 -6.35 -2.90 -8.15
C ILE A 6 -7.80 -3.32 -7.94
N ILE A 7 -8.19 -3.56 -6.69
CA ILE A 7 -9.55 -3.89 -6.32
C ILE A 7 -10.07 -2.83 -5.35
N ASP A 8 -11.18 -2.21 -5.70
CA ASP A 8 -11.87 -1.18 -4.92
C ASP A 8 -13.37 -1.46 -4.85
N ARG A 9 -14.15 -0.50 -4.33
CA ARG A 9 -15.62 -0.61 -4.25
C ARG A 9 -16.29 -1.00 -5.57
N LYS A 10 -15.79 -0.50 -6.69
CA LYS A 10 -16.47 -0.59 -7.99
C LYS A 10 -16.35 -1.99 -8.57
N ASN A 11 -15.23 -2.67 -8.34
CA ASN A 11 -14.94 -3.99 -8.94
C ASN A 11 -14.78 -5.13 -7.92
N CYS A 12 -14.97 -4.89 -6.61
CA CYS A 12 -14.79 -5.93 -5.58
C CYS A 12 -15.71 -7.14 -5.74
N ARG A 13 -16.93 -6.95 -6.27
CA ARG A 13 -17.88 -8.06 -6.50
C ARG A 13 -17.40 -8.99 -7.61
N GLU A 14 -16.89 -8.42 -8.69
CA GLU A 14 -16.34 -9.16 -9.84
C GLU A 14 -15.03 -9.87 -9.49
N ASN A 15 -14.31 -9.37 -8.48
CA ASN A 15 -13.04 -9.90 -8.00
C ASN A 15 -13.16 -10.69 -6.69
N ALA A 16 -14.35 -11.20 -6.35
CA ALA A 16 -14.59 -11.90 -5.08
C ALA A 16 -13.64 -13.09 -4.86
N GLU A 17 -13.39 -13.89 -5.90
CA GLU A 17 -12.46 -15.03 -5.84
C GLU A 17 -11.00 -14.57 -5.66
N LEU A 18 -10.59 -13.48 -6.29
CA LEU A 18 -9.27 -12.90 -6.10
C LEU A 18 -9.11 -12.33 -4.69
N LEU A 19 -10.15 -11.70 -4.14
CA LEU A 19 -10.14 -11.23 -2.74
C LEU A 19 -9.96 -12.40 -1.77
N ASP A 20 -10.64 -13.54 -1.98
CA ASP A 20 -10.44 -14.73 -1.15
C ASP A 20 -8.98 -15.21 -1.18
N ARG A 21 -8.40 -15.29 -2.39
CA ARG A 21 -6.97 -15.63 -2.57
C ARG A 21 -6.04 -14.62 -1.89
N ILE A 22 -6.36 -13.32 -1.93
CA ILE A 22 -5.62 -12.29 -1.20
C ILE A 22 -5.67 -12.54 0.31
N TYR A 23 -6.81 -12.89 0.89
CA TYR A 23 -6.90 -13.15 2.33
C TYR A 23 -6.13 -14.42 2.74
N CYS A 24 -6.13 -15.46 1.90
CA CYS A 24 -5.29 -16.63 2.08
C CYS A 24 -3.79 -16.29 1.98
N PHE A 25 -3.40 -15.48 0.99
CA PHE A 25 -2.03 -14.99 0.84
C PHE A 25 -1.58 -14.18 2.07
N ARG A 26 -2.42 -13.26 2.53
CA ARG A 26 -2.17 -12.44 3.73
C ARG A 26 -2.00 -13.31 4.96
N HIS A 27 -2.80 -14.36 5.11
CA HIS A 27 -2.65 -15.31 6.21
C HIS A 27 -1.28 -16.00 6.16
N ARG A 28 -0.91 -16.56 5.01
CA ARG A 28 0.40 -17.20 4.83
C ARG A 28 1.56 -16.24 5.09
N LEU A 29 1.45 -14.99 4.65
CA LEU A 29 2.50 -13.99 4.81
C LEU A 29 2.55 -13.44 6.24
N PHE A 30 1.51 -12.77 6.69
CA PHE A 30 1.52 -12.04 7.96
C PHE A 30 1.41 -12.96 9.18
N VAL A 31 0.60 -14.02 9.09
CA VAL A 31 0.39 -14.94 10.21
C VAL A 31 1.46 -16.03 10.20
N GLU A 32 1.55 -16.84 9.16
CA GLU A 32 2.46 -18.00 9.17
C GLU A 32 3.94 -17.62 9.06
N THR A 33 4.26 -16.60 8.27
CA THR A 33 5.66 -16.22 8.02
C THR A 33 6.13 -15.14 8.98
N MET A 34 5.35 -14.07 9.19
CA MET A 34 5.72 -12.94 10.06
C MET A 34 5.25 -13.09 11.51
N ARG A 35 4.51 -14.16 11.85
CA ARG A 35 4.08 -14.50 13.21
C ARG A 35 3.20 -13.43 13.86
N TRP A 36 2.38 -12.72 13.08
CA TRP A 36 1.36 -11.82 13.62
C TRP A 36 0.18 -12.63 14.15
N GLU A 37 0.38 -13.29 15.29
CA GLU A 37 -0.59 -14.23 15.87
C GLU A 37 -1.93 -13.58 16.23
N ALA A 38 -1.93 -12.28 16.56
CA ALA A 38 -3.16 -11.50 16.77
C ALA A 38 -4.09 -11.44 15.53
N CYS A 39 -3.55 -11.70 14.33
CA CYS A 39 -4.31 -11.72 13.08
C CYS A 39 -4.78 -13.14 12.69
N ARG A 40 -4.43 -14.18 13.47
CA ARG A 40 -4.76 -15.57 13.14
C ARG A 40 -6.27 -15.81 13.22
N LYS A 41 -6.81 -16.44 12.17
CA LYS A 41 -8.19 -16.91 12.10
C LYS A 41 -8.26 -18.40 11.71
N PRO A 42 -9.22 -19.17 12.23
CA PRO A 42 -9.32 -20.62 11.96
C PRO A 42 -9.60 -20.98 10.50
N ASP A 43 -10.15 -20.06 9.72
CA ASP A 43 -10.52 -20.26 8.31
C ASP A 43 -9.37 -20.04 7.32
N GLY A 44 -8.15 -19.78 7.82
CA GLY A 44 -6.96 -19.55 7.00
C GLY A 44 -6.96 -18.23 6.23
N ARG A 45 -7.83 -17.27 6.60
CA ARG A 45 -7.98 -15.97 5.92
C ARG A 45 -7.61 -14.83 6.87
N GLU A 46 -6.58 -14.07 6.53
CA GLU A 46 -6.26 -12.85 7.27
C GLU A 46 -7.07 -11.70 6.70
N ARG A 47 -8.11 -11.32 7.46
CA ARG A 47 -9.03 -10.23 7.17
C ARG A 47 -9.36 -9.52 8.47
N ASP A 48 -9.44 -8.20 8.49
CA ASP A 48 -9.83 -7.43 9.67
C ASP A 48 -11.03 -6.50 9.37
N GLN A 49 -11.42 -5.68 10.34
CA GLN A 49 -12.57 -4.76 10.22
C GLN A 49 -12.37 -3.65 9.19
N PHE A 50 -11.15 -3.45 8.69
CA PHE A 50 -10.81 -2.42 7.71
C PHE A 50 -10.84 -2.95 6.26
N ASP A 51 -11.08 -4.25 6.06
CA ASP A 51 -11.35 -4.88 4.75
C ASP A 51 -12.80 -4.66 4.27
N GLY A 52 -13.22 -3.39 4.34
CA GLY A 52 -14.54 -2.91 3.96
C GLY A 52 -14.56 -2.26 2.57
N PRO A 53 -15.74 -1.78 2.12
CA PRO A 53 -15.90 -1.26 0.76
C PRO A 53 -15.15 0.04 0.44
N ASP A 54 -14.47 0.66 1.41
CA ASP A 54 -13.69 1.89 1.20
C ASP A 54 -12.19 1.62 1.08
N CYS A 55 -11.74 0.38 1.31
CA CYS A 55 -10.33 0.04 1.14
C CYS A 55 -9.98 -0.25 -0.33
N ILE A 56 -8.73 0.02 -0.68
CA ILE A 56 -8.17 -0.29 -2.00
C ILE A 56 -7.13 -1.40 -1.80
N HIS A 57 -7.34 -2.52 -2.46
CA HIS A 57 -6.40 -3.63 -2.53
C HIS A 57 -5.49 -3.44 -3.74
N VAL A 58 -4.19 -3.58 -3.56
CA VAL A 58 -3.19 -3.56 -4.63
C VAL A 58 -2.46 -4.90 -4.59
N ALA A 59 -2.84 -5.82 -5.46
CA ALA A 59 -2.31 -7.19 -5.49
C ALA A 59 -1.41 -7.41 -6.69
N GLY A 60 -0.22 -7.94 -6.47
CA GLY A 60 0.64 -8.46 -7.54
C GLY A 60 0.36 -9.94 -7.78
N ILE A 61 0.11 -10.28 -9.03
CA ILE A 61 -0.26 -11.62 -9.49
C ILE A 61 0.80 -12.12 -10.47
N ASP A 62 1.31 -13.32 -10.25
CA ASP A 62 2.27 -13.97 -11.15
C ASP A 62 1.84 -15.40 -11.39
N ASP A 63 1.60 -15.73 -12.67
CA ASP A 63 1.06 -17.03 -13.11
C ASP A 63 -0.21 -17.45 -12.34
N GLY A 64 -1.11 -16.49 -12.10
CA GLY A 64 -2.38 -16.70 -11.40
C GLY A 64 -2.28 -16.72 -9.87
N GLU A 65 -1.08 -16.66 -9.29
CA GLU A 65 -0.85 -16.66 -7.86
C GLU A 65 -0.61 -15.26 -7.30
N VAL A 66 -1.13 -14.96 -6.11
CA VAL A 66 -0.83 -13.70 -5.42
C VAL A 66 0.60 -13.77 -4.87
N VAL A 67 1.44 -12.85 -5.30
CA VAL A 67 2.87 -12.79 -4.93
C VAL A 67 3.24 -11.53 -4.17
N SER A 68 2.41 -10.49 -4.22
CA SER A 68 2.58 -9.28 -3.41
C SER A 68 1.25 -8.63 -3.11
N TYR A 69 1.23 -7.80 -2.07
CA TYR A 69 0.02 -7.15 -1.63
C TYR A 69 0.29 -5.83 -0.91
N SER A 70 -0.69 -4.93 -0.98
CA SER A 70 -0.84 -3.75 -0.13
C SER A 70 -2.31 -3.39 0.00
N ARG A 71 -2.67 -2.74 1.11
CA ARG A 71 -3.99 -2.17 1.34
C ARG A 71 -3.87 -0.69 1.66
N LEU A 72 -4.68 0.13 0.98
CA LEU A 72 -4.78 1.56 1.22
C LEU A 72 -6.14 1.88 1.85
N LEU A 73 -6.12 2.63 2.95
CA LEU A 73 -7.32 3.00 3.71
C LEU A 73 -7.48 4.53 3.73
N PRO A 74 -8.64 5.10 3.44
CA PRO A 74 -8.83 6.55 3.59
C PRO A 74 -8.72 6.96 5.07
N THR A 75 -7.88 7.95 5.39
CA THR A 75 -7.74 8.44 6.76
C THR A 75 -8.98 9.18 7.28
N THR A 76 -9.93 9.50 6.40
CA THR A 76 -11.23 10.13 6.73
C THR A 76 -12.28 9.14 7.26
N ARG A 77 -11.91 7.87 7.44
CA ARG A 77 -12.74 6.78 7.97
C ARG A 77 -11.98 6.04 9.08
N PRO A 78 -12.61 5.15 9.86
CA PRO A 78 -11.89 4.27 10.77
C PRO A 78 -10.73 3.52 10.09
N HIS A 79 -9.52 3.61 10.66
CA HIS A 79 -8.29 2.99 10.17
C HIS A 79 -7.37 2.60 11.34
N LEU A 80 -6.21 1.98 11.08
CA LEU A 80 -5.40 1.32 12.10
C LEU A 80 -4.84 2.30 13.13
N GLN A 81 -4.26 3.43 12.71
CA GLN A 81 -3.72 4.42 13.64
C GLN A 81 -4.74 4.89 14.67
N THR A 82 -6.00 5.09 14.26
CA THR A 82 -7.02 5.67 15.12
C THR A 82 -7.72 4.62 15.98
N HIS A 83 -7.81 3.37 15.53
CA HIS A 83 -8.63 2.33 16.18
C HIS A 83 -7.85 1.16 16.77
N VAL A 84 -6.61 0.91 16.31
CA VAL A 84 -5.76 -0.20 16.79
C VAL A 84 -4.52 0.34 17.50
N TYR A 85 -3.92 1.40 16.97
CA TYR A 85 -2.65 1.95 17.46
C TYR A 85 -2.70 3.43 17.90
N PRO A 86 -3.77 3.97 18.51
CA PRO A 86 -3.85 5.39 18.85
C PRO A 86 -2.69 5.84 19.76
N GLN A 87 -2.23 4.96 20.64
CA GLN A 87 -1.11 5.20 21.56
C GLN A 87 0.23 5.49 20.87
N LEU A 88 0.43 5.03 19.62
CA LEU A 88 1.68 5.31 18.89
C LEU A 88 1.88 6.81 18.65
N MET A 89 0.81 7.61 18.62
CA MET A 89 0.90 9.07 18.48
C MET A 89 1.29 9.80 19.77
N GLN A 90 1.40 9.10 20.91
CA GLN A 90 1.86 9.67 22.18
C GLN A 90 1.08 10.92 22.63
N GLY A 91 -0.24 10.91 22.41
CA GLY A 91 -1.14 12.02 22.76
C GLY A 91 -1.35 13.05 21.66
N ALA A 92 -0.59 13.00 20.55
CA ALA A 92 -0.86 13.81 19.38
C ALA A 92 -2.03 13.24 18.55
N THR A 93 -2.67 14.11 17.77
CA THR A 93 -3.70 13.71 16.80
C THR A 93 -3.04 13.18 15.54
N ALA A 94 -3.49 12.02 15.06
CA ALA A 94 -3.04 11.49 13.77
C ALA A 94 -3.50 12.39 12.61
N PRO A 95 -2.64 12.69 11.62
CA PRO A 95 -3.03 13.45 10.46
C PRO A 95 -4.11 12.70 9.66
N SER A 96 -5.09 13.44 9.15
CA SER A 96 -6.20 12.90 8.37
C SER A 96 -6.64 13.91 7.31
N GLY A 97 -7.08 13.42 6.14
CA GLY A 97 -7.58 14.26 5.07
C GLY A 97 -7.96 13.47 3.82
N PRO A 98 -8.73 14.07 2.88
CA PRO A 98 -9.22 13.36 1.69
C PRO A 98 -8.10 12.93 0.72
N ARG A 99 -6.93 13.57 0.80
CA ARG A 99 -5.73 13.27 -0.01
C ARG A 99 -4.70 12.43 0.75
N LEU A 100 -5.01 12.00 1.98
CA LEU A 100 -4.11 11.21 2.82
C LEU A 100 -4.74 9.85 3.11
N PHE A 101 -4.01 8.79 2.79
CA PHE A 101 -4.43 7.41 3.04
C PHE A 101 -3.49 6.76 4.06
N GLU A 102 -3.92 5.68 4.69
CA GLU A 102 -3.06 4.83 5.50
C GLU A 102 -2.64 3.61 4.66
N TRP A 103 -1.33 3.36 4.59
CA TRP A 103 -0.79 2.22 3.85
C TRP A 103 -0.48 1.07 4.80
N THR A 104 -1.22 -0.03 4.62
CA THR A 104 -1.21 -1.19 5.51
C THR A 104 -0.97 -2.47 4.73
N ARG A 105 -0.60 -3.54 5.44
CA ARG A 105 -0.43 -4.91 4.88
C ARG A 105 0.46 -4.93 3.62
N CYS A 106 1.54 -4.15 3.61
CA CYS A 106 2.52 -4.16 2.53
C CYS A 106 3.45 -5.36 2.66
N GLY A 107 3.53 -6.20 1.63
CA GLY A 107 4.48 -7.31 1.62
C GLY A 107 4.52 -8.07 0.30
N ALA A 108 5.59 -8.84 0.14
CA ALA A 108 5.84 -9.70 -1.02
C ALA A 108 6.21 -11.11 -0.54
N ALA A 109 5.87 -12.13 -1.32
CA ALA A 109 6.10 -13.54 -1.05
C ALA A 109 7.61 -13.83 -0.89
N PRO A 110 8.14 -14.03 0.33
CA PRO A 110 9.56 -14.33 0.49
C PRO A 110 9.93 -15.68 -0.16
N TRP A 111 8.99 -16.62 -0.28
CA TRP A 111 9.16 -17.91 -0.95
C TRP A 111 9.19 -17.82 -2.49
N ARG A 112 8.96 -16.64 -3.08
CA ARG A 112 9.10 -16.40 -4.54
C ARG A 112 10.36 -15.59 -4.86
N ARG A 113 11.17 -15.24 -3.86
CA ARG A 113 12.41 -14.48 -4.07
C ARG A 113 13.42 -15.31 -4.84
N ALA A 114 13.86 -14.80 -5.99
CA ALA A 114 14.94 -15.41 -6.77
C ALA A 114 16.31 -15.27 -6.07
N SER A 115 16.48 -14.28 -5.17
CA SER A 115 17.69 -14.12 -4.36
C SER A 115 17.37 -13.46 -3.01
N ALA A 116 18.25 -13.63 -2.02
CA ALA A 116 18.16 -12.96 -0.73
C ALA A 116 18.58 -11.47 -0.77
N THR A 117 18.85 -10.91 -1.95
CA THR A 117 19.29 -9.51 -2.09
C THR A 117 18.13 -8.53 -1.89
N ALA A 118 18.46 -7.28 -1.54
CA ALA A 118 17.49 -6.21 -1.32
C ALA A 118 16.71 -5.79 -2.59
N LYS A 119 17.09 -6.28 -3.78
CA LYS A 119 16.48 -5.93 -5.07
C LYS A 119 15.52 -7.02 -5.56
N ASP A 120 14.62 -7.44 -4.68
CA ASP A 120 13.55 -8.37 -5.04
C ASP A 120 12.58 -7.71 -6.04
N PRO A 121 12.49 -8.19 -7.30
CA PRO A 121 11.63 -7.58 -8.32
C PRO A 121 10.14 -7.61 -7.94
N VAL A 122 9.71 -8.61 -7.15
CA VAL A 122 8.33 -8.74 -6.68
C VAL A 122 8.00 -7.58 -5.74
N ALA A 123 8.83 -7.38 -4.73
CA ALA A 123 8.70 -6.25 -3.81
C ALA A 123 8.82 -4.91 -4.54
N GLY A 124 9.80 -4.78 -5.45
CA GLY A 124 10.00 -3.56 -6.23
C GLY A 124 8.77 -3.18 -7.04
N ARG A 125 8.15 -4.13 -7.75
CA ARG A 125 6.92 -3.86 -8.50
C ARG A 125 5.77 -3.43 -7.60
N GLN A 126 5.64 -4.02 -6.41
CA GLN A 126 4.63 -3.59 -5.43
C GLN A 126 4.84 -2.14 -4.98
N PHE A 127 6.10 -1.74 -4.67
CA PHE A 127 6.43 -0.37 -4.30
C PHE A 127 6.16 0.62 -5.43
N VAL A 128 6.56 0.30 -6.66
CA VAL A 128 6.30 1.15 -7.84
C VAL A 128 4.79 1.32 -8.06
N ALA A 129 4.01 0.25 -7.91
CA ALA A 129 2.57 0.30 -8.08
C ALA A 129 1.88 1.26 -7.13
N VAL A 130 2.23 1.19 -5.85
CA VAL A 130 1.69 2.11 -4.83
C VAL A 130 2.13 3.54 -5.15
N ALA A 131 3.41 3.77 -5.49
CA ALA A 131 3.91 5.11 -5.83
C ALA A 131 3.21 5.73 -7.06
N GLU A 132 2.98 4.96 -8.13
CA GLU A 132 2.24 5.43 -9.29
C GLU A 132 0.77 5.68 -8.98
N LEU A 133 0.13 4.76 -8.25
CA LEU A 133 -1.27 4.90 -7.86
C LEU A 133 -1.49 6.16 -7.01
N THR A 134 -0.54 6.51 -6.17
CA THR A 134 -0.58 7.73 -5.34
C THR A 134 -0.74 8.98 -6.20
N GLY A 135 0.11 9.12 -7.23
CA GLY A 135 0.04 10.23 -8.17
C GLY A 135 -1.23 10.23 -9.01
N LEU A 136 -1.66 9.05 -9.49
CA LEU A 136 -2.88 8.89 -10.29
C LEU A 136 -4.16 9.24 -9.51
N MET A 137 -4.18 8.95 -8.21
CA MET A 137 -5.29 9.31 -7.31
C MET A 137 -5.21 10.75 -6.80
N GLY A 138 -4.13 11.49 -7.09
CA GLY A 138 -3.91 12.84 -6.59
C GLY A 138 -3.74 12.91 -5.07
N LEU A 139 -3.17 11.86 -4.46
CA LEU A 139 -2.91 11.80 -3.03
C LEU A 139 -1.59 12.52 -2.68
N ASP A 140 -1.53 13.07 -1.47
CA ASP A 140 -0.32 13.72 -0.94
C ASP A 140 0.68 12.70 -0.34
N GLY A 141 0.19 11.52 0.03
CA GLY A 141 1.02 10.45 0.56
C GLY A 141 0.26 9.52 1.50
N TYR A 142 1.02 8.88 2.38
CA TYR A 142 0.52 7.86 3.29
C TYR A 142 0.92 8.07 4.74
N LEU A 143 -0.01 7.78 5.65
CA LEU A 143 0.26 7.49 7.04
C LEU A 143 0.65 6.01 7.18
N ILE A 144 1.70 5.72 7.93
CA ILE A 144 2.26 4.37 8.06
C ILE A 144 2.65 4.11 9.51
N GLN A 145 2.37 2.90 10.00
CA GLN A 145 2.93 2.35 11.24
C GLN A 145 3.74 1.11 10.90
N ALA A 146 5.06 1.19 11.06
CA ALA A 146 5.94 0.09 10.69
C ALA A 146 7.19 0.05 11.57
N HIS A 147 7.99 -1.00 11.38
CA HIS A 147 9.32 -1.07 11.95
C HIS A 147 10.17 0.13 11.49
N PRO A 148 11.00 0.75 12.36
CA PRO A 148 11.77 1.96 12.01
C PRO A 148 12.64 1.85 10.75
N ILE A 149 13.09 0.64 10.40
CA ILE A 149 13.82 0.37 9.15
C ILE A 149 13.05 0.83 7.88
N MET A 150 11.71 0.86 7.95
CA MET A 150 10.88 1.27 6.82
C MET A 150 11.03 2.76 6.49
N ILE A 151 11.38 3.61 7.47
CA ILE A 151 11.68 5.02 7.23
C ILE A 151 12.86 5.12 6.26
N THR A 152 13.98 4.47 6.60
CA THR A 152 15.17 4.46 5.74
C THR A 152 14.88 3.84 4.38
N HIS A 153 14.15 2.73 4.35
CA HIS A 153 13.81 2.07 3.10
C HIS A 153 12.98 2.98 2.18
N LEU A 154 11.87 3.55 2.66
CA LEU A 154 11.02 4.41 1.84
C LEU A 154 11.73 5.71 1.43
N SER A 155 12.60 6.28 2.28
CA SER A 155 13.46 7.40 1.88
C SER A 155 14.35 7.04 0.69
N THR A 156 14.94 5.84 0.65
CA THR A 156 15.73 5.41 -0.52
C THR A 156 14.90 5.23 -1.79
N LEU A 157 13.60 4.97 -1.64
CA LEU A 157 12.65 4.84 -2.75
C LEU A 157 12.09 6.20 -3.21
N GLY A 158 12.58 7.32 -2.66
CA GLY A 158 12.19 8.67 -3.08
C GLY A 158 10.90 9.18 -2.43
N TRP A 159 10.51 8.62 -1.28
CA TRP A 159 9.47 9.21 -0.43
C TRP A 159 10.07 10.26 0.50
N ASP A 160 9.37 11.37 0.70
CA ASP A 160 9.70 12.35 1.75
C ASP A 160 9.08 11.89 3.07
N ILE A 161 9.92 11.60 4.08
CA ILE A 161 9.49 10.91 5.30
C ILE A 161 9.52 11.85 6.50
N GLU A 162 8.43 11.88 7.26
CA GLU A 162 8.32 12.60 8.53
C GLU A 162 7.84 11.66 9.66
N PRO A 163 8.72 11.27 10.60
CA PRO A 163 8.31 10.59 11.82
C PRO A 163 7.36 11.46 12.64
N LEU A 164 6.24 10.90 13.07
CA LEU A 164 5.20 11.64 13.81
C LEU A 164 5.34 11.52 15.34
N ALA A 165 6.06 10.50 15.80
CA ALA A 165 6.33 10.23 17.20
C ALA A 165 7.61 9.40 17.35
N LEU A 166 8.07 9.24 18.59
CA LEU A 166 9.19 8.33 18.88
C LEU A 166 8.75 6.87 18.70
N PRO A 167 9.67 5.95 18.32
CA PRO A 167 9.36 4.53 18.28
C PRO A 167 8.88 4.00 19.63
N MET A 168 7.90 3.11 19.59
CA MET A 168 7.31 2.45 20.75
C MET A 168 7.31 0.94 20.54
N MET A 169 7.53 0.18 21.61
CA MET A 169 7.39 -1.27 21.57
C MET A 169 5.91 -1.65 21.55
N TYR A 170 5.51 -2.46 20.58
CA TYR A 170 4.19 -3.04 20.46
C TYR A 170 4.34 -4.54 20.18
N ASP A 171 3.82 -5.38 21.08
CA ASP A 171 3.95 -6.84 21.00
C ASP A 171 5.40 -7.32 20.77
N GLY A 172 6.35 -6.73 21.49
CA GLY A 172 7.78 -7.08 21.37
C GLY A 172 8.49 -6.55 20.12
N HIS A 173 7.82 -5.78 19.26
CA HIS A 173 8.40 -5.17 18.06
C HIS A 173 8.40 -3.64 18.14
N PRO A 174 9.48 -2.95 17.72
CA PRO A 174 9.47 -1.50 17.65
C PRO A 174 8.60 -1.06 16.46
N LEU A 175 7.62 -0.20 16.72
CA LEU A 175 6.81 0.48 15.72
C LEU A 175 6.99 1.98 15.83
N VAL A 176 6.94 2.66 14.70
CA VAL A 176 6.95 4.12 14.62
C VAL A 176 5.88 4.58 13.63
N PRO A 177 5.03 5.56 13.99
CA PRO A 177 4.13 6.20 13.05
C PRO A 177 4.89 7.30 12.28
N PHE A 178 4.72 7.34 10.97
CA PHE A 178 5.32 8.36 10.12
C PHE A 178 4.45 8.67 8.91
N LEU A 179 4.61 9.87 8.36
CA LEU A 179 4.11 10.24 7.04
C LEU A 179 5.15 9.91 5.98
N ALA A 180 4.70 9.30 4.89
CA ALA A 180 5.45 9.16 3.65
C ALA A 180 4.77 10.02 2.58
N ARG A 181 5.32 11.20 2.31
CA ARG A 181 4.82 12.13 1.30
C ARG A 181 5.32 11.72 -0.08
N TRP A 182 4.39 11.74 -1.01
CA TRP A 182 4.67 11.46 -2.40
C TRP A 182 5.27 12.69 -3.08
N THR A 183 6.23 12.44 -3.96
CA THR A 183 6.76 13.46 -4.87
C THR A 183 6.63 12.97 -6.31
N PRO A 184 6.61 13.86 -7.31
CA PRO A 184 6.62 13.45 -8.72
C PRO A 184 7.77 12.51 -9.10
N ALA A 185 8.88 12.52 -8.35
CA ALA A 185 10.03 11.65 -8.59
C ALA A 185 9.92 10.26 -7.92
N THR A 186 9.00 10.06 -6.96
CA THR A 186 8.95 8.85 -6.12
C THR A 186 8.87 7.55 -6.94
N ALA A 187 8.02 7.49 -7.98
CA ALA A 187 7.89 6.31 -8.81
C ALA A 187 9.17 6.03 -9.64
N ASP A 188 9.78 7.08 -10.20
CA ASP A 188 11.00 6.97 -11.01
C ASP A 188 12.20 6.57 -10.16
N THR A 189 12.36 7.15 -8.97
CA THR A 189 13.38 6.75 -8.00
C THR A 189 13.19 5.31 -7.56
N THR A 190 11.96 4.90 -7.23
CA THR A 190 11.65 3.51 -6.87
C THR A 190 12.06 2.55 -7.98
N ARG A 191 11.70 2.85 -9.25
CA ARG A 191 12.09 2.03 -10.40
C ARG A 191 13.60 1.92 -10.54
N ALA A 192 14.33 3.03 -10.40
CA ALA A 192 15.79 3.04 -10.50
C ALA A 192 16.46 2.16 -9.42
N VAL A 193 15.99 2.21 -8.17
CA VAL A 193 16.53 1.40 -7.07
C VAL A 193 16.40 -0.11 -7.34
N PHE A 194 15.24 -0.53 -7.84
CA PHE A 194 14.96 -1.93 -8.14
C PHE A 194 15.41 -2.37 -9.55
N GLY A 195 15.92 -1.46 -10.39
CA GLY A 195 16.29 -1.75 -11.78
C GLY A 195 15.09 -2.14 -12.65
N LEU A 196 13.92 -1.55 -12.38
CA LEU A 196 12.66 -1.84 -13.08
C LEU A 196 12.42 -0.80 -14.18
N GLY A 197 11.79 -1.24 -15.27
CA GLY A 197 11.29 -0.37 -16.34
C GLY A 197 9.78 -0.49 -16.51
N GLY A 198 9.18 0.47 -17.21
CA GLY A 198 7.75 0.47 -17.53
C GLY A 198 6.84 0.76 -16.34
N THR A 199 5.54 0.63 -16.57
CA THR A 199 4.54 0.69 -15.50
C THR A 199 4.31 -0.71 -14.95
N PRO A 200 3.94 -0.87 -13.67
CA PRO A 200 3.57 -2.14 -13.07
C PRO A 200 2.17 -2.60 -13.54
N TYR A 201 1.47 -1.76 -14.32
CA TYR A 201 0.22 -2.06 -14.98
C TYR A 201 0.46 -2.43 -16.46
N ASP A 202 -0.20 -3.47 -16.94
CA ASP A 202 -0.36 -3.67 -18.39
C ASP A 202 -1.55 -2.81 -18.85
N VAL A 203 -1.31 -1.72 -19.57
CA VAL A 203 -2.39 -0.81 -20.04
C VAL A 203 -2.92 -1.30 -21.39
N PRO A 204 -4.26 -1.22 -21.67
CA PRO A 204 -5.00 0.03 -21.61
C PRO A 204 -6.24 0.04 -20.68
N ARG A 205 -6.34 1.12 -19.87
CA ARG A 205 -7.52 1.69 -19.20
C ARG A 205 -8.38 0.74 -18.35
N GLY A 206 -8.03 0.65 -17.06
CA GLY A 206 -8.88 0.08 -16.00
C GLY A 206 -8.89 0.87 -14.70
N LEU A 207 -8.13 1.97 -14.60
CA LEU A 207 -8.30 2.93 -13.51
C LEU A 207 -9.61 3.68 -13.79
N GLY A 208 -10.72 3.17 -13.27
CA GLY A 208 -12.04 3.82 -13.27
C GLY A 208 -12.09 5.09 -12.43
N TRP A 209 -11.00 5.86 -12.40
CA TRP A 209 -10.95 7.24 -11.95
C TRP A 209 -11.08 8.07 -13.20
N GLY A 210 -12.32 8.40 -13.56
CA GLY A 210 -12.58 9.43 -14.54
C GLY A 210 -11.91 10.70 -14.05
N ILE A 211 -10.76 11.04 -14.63
CA ILE A 211 -10.46 12.45 -14.86
C ILE A 211 -11.52 12.84 -15.88
N GLU A 212 -12.67 13.31 -15.39
CA GLU A 212 -13.46 14.22 -16.21
C GLU A 212 -12.52 15.36 -16.55
N ASP A 213 -12.10 15.35 -17.81
CA ASP A 213 -11.44 16.46 -18.46
C ASP A 213 -12.42 17.63 -18.42
N GLU A 214 -12.43 18.37 -17.29
CA GLU A 214 -12.94 19.72 -17.23
C GLU A 214 -12.08 20.53 -18.19
N ARG A 215 -12.52 20.52 -19.45
CA ARG A 215 -12.12 21.46 -20.47
C ARG A 215 -12.12 22.83 -19.82
N ARG A 216 -10.92 23.39 -19.67
CA ARG A 216 -10.72 24.82 -19.46
C ARG A 216 -11.67 25.55 -20.41
N PRO A 217 -12.60 26.39 -19.93
CA PRO A 217 -13.33 27.28 -20.83
C PRO A 217 -12.28 28.13 -21.54
N GLY A 218 -12.25 28.01 -22.87
CA GLY A 218 -11.38 28.81 -23.69
C GLY A 218 -11.59 30.28 -23.38
N LEU A 219 -10.50 30.95 -22.98
CA LEU A 219 -10.36 32.39 -23.18
C LEU A 219 -10.37 32.62 -24.69
N SER A 220 -11.57 32.85 -25.23
CA SER A 220 -11.76 33.50 -26.52
C SER A 220 -11.33 34.95 -26.35
N LEU A 221 -10.11 35.25 -26.81
CA LEU A 221 -9.73 36.61 -27.17
C LEU A 221 -10.47 36.96 -28.47
N SER A 222 -11.44 37.84 -28.35
CA SER A 222 -11.97 38.67 -29.44
C SER A 222 -12.15 40.07 -28.88
#